data_AF-A0A968XLR2-F1
#
_entry.id   AF-A0A968XLR2-F1
#
_cell.length_a   1.000
_cell.length_b   1.000
_cell.length_c   1.000
_cell.angle_alpha   90.00
_cell.angle_beta   90.00
_cell.angle_gamma   90.00
#
_symmetry.space_group_name_H-M   'P 1'
#
loop_
_entity.id
_entity.type
_entity.pdbx_description
1 polymer ?
#
loop_
_entity_poly.entity_id
_entity_poly.type
_entity_poly.pdbx_seq_one_letter_code
_entity_poly.pdbx_strand_id
1 'polypeptide(L)'
;MKTKLFLLLSLCLCVSAVNLHAQKSKEKLNPEINKMIKEISAKRIEADIRKLVSFGTRNTLSEQDNPTRGIGAARDWLFAEFSKISADCGNCLQVEKQTFLQPKANRIPEPVNLTNVFAILKGTSDSDRVYVVSGHYDSMCTSPIDAKCDAPGANDDASGTAVSLELARVMSKRKFDATIVLWQFRAKSKVY
;
A
#
# COMPACT_ATOMS: atom_id res chain seq x y z
N MET A 1 63.28 70.09 7.81
CA MET A 1 63.25 69.15 6.66
C MET A 1 62.97 67.75 7.18
N LYS A 2 62.12 66.97 6.49
CA LYS A 2 61.56 65.64 6.83
C LYS A 2 60.34 65.71 7.77
N THR A 3 59.16 65.17 7.50
CA THR A 3 58.47 64.64 6.29
C THR A 3 56.98 64.60 6.68
N LYS A 4 56.05 65.03 5.80
CA LYS A 4 54.61 64.98 6.07
C LYS A 4 54.10 63.53 6.04
N LEU A 5 53.46 63.10 7.11
CA LEU A 5 52.83 61.78 7.26
C LEU A 5 51.46 61.80 6.58
N PHE A 6 51.33 61.05 5.48
CA PHE A 6 50.06 60.65 4.88
C PHE A 6 49.43 59.57 5.76
N LEU A 7 48.18 59.76 6.18
CA LEU A 7 47.35 58.67 6.68
C LEU A 7 46.06 58.62 5.84
N LEU A 8 46.04 57.70 4.88
CA LEU A 8 44.85 57.32 4.13
C LEU A 8 43.92 56.54 5.07
N LEU A 9 42.72 57.08 5.29
CA LEU A 9 41.64 56.43 6.03
C LEU A 9 40.94 55.43 5.11
N SER A 10 41.33 54.16 5.17
CA SER A 10 40.59 53.06 4.54
C SER A 10 39.37 52.72 5.38
N LEU A 11 38.19 53.17 4.94
CA LEU A 11 36.90 52.83 5.53
C LEU A 11 36.55 51.38 5.14
N CYS A 12 36.89 50.43 6.01
CA CYS A 12 36.49 49.03 5.86
C CYS A 12 34.97 48.92 6.07
N LEU A 13 34.23 48.80 4.96
CA LEU A 13 32.81 48.48 4.95
C LEU A 13 32.64 47.01 5.35
N CYS A 14 32.47 46.74 6.64
CA CYS A 14 32.07 45.42 7.13
C CYS A 14 30.61 45.16 6.76
N VAL A 15 30.35 44.74 5.52
CA VAL A 15 29.08 44.14 5.13
C VAL A 15 28.98 42.81 5.86
N SER A 16 28.30 42.82 7.01
CA SER A 16 27.94 41.59 7.71
C SER A 16 26.94 40.85 6.84
N ALA A 17 27.40 39.83 6.13
CA ALA A 17 26.53 38.89 5.44
C ALA A 17 25.65 38.21 6.49
N VAL A 18 24.41 38.70 6.62
CA VAL A 18 23.37 38.02 7.39
C VAL A 18 23.06 36.74 6.61
N ASN A 19 23.67 35.65 7.02
CA ASN A 19 23.28 34.31 6.59
C ASN A 19 21.88 34.03 7.13
N LEU A 20 20.83 34.45 6.41
CA LEU A 20 19.49 33.88 6.56
C LEU A 20 19.56 32.43 6.08
N HIS A 21 20.07 31.54 6.92
CA HIS A 21 19.68 30.14 6.83
C HIS A 21 18.22 30.08 7.25
N ALA A 22 17.32 30.02 6.28
CA ALA A 22 15.97 29.55 6.50
C ALA A 22 16.08 28.14 7.09
N GLN A 23 16.04 28.05 8.42
CA GLN A 23 16.08 26.79 9.13
C GLN A 23 14.78 26.07 8.79
N LYS A 24 14.84 25.14 7.84
CA LYS A 24 13.73 24.26 7.48
C LYS A 24 13.27 23.62 8.79
N SER A 25 12.11 24.03 9.30
CA SER A 25 11.59 23.47 10.55
C SER A 25 11.52 21.97 10.34
N LYS A 26 12.20 21.20 11.19
CA LYS A 26 11.93 19.76 11.26
C LYS A 26 10.47 19.67 11.67
N GLU A 27 9.57 19.40 10.73
CA GLU A 27 8.18 19.11 11.06
C GLU A 27 8.18 18.05 12.15
N LYS A 28 7.58 18.41 13.29
CA LYS A 28 7.46 17.47 14.40
C LYS A 28 6.52 16.37 13.94
N LEU A 29 7.06 15.17 13.73
CA LEU A 29 6.24 14.01 13.34
C LEU A 29 5.05 13.88 14.28
N ASN A 30 3.86 13.72 13.70
CA ASN A 30 2.62 13.54 14.44
C ASN A 30 2.79 12.35 15.44
N PRO A 31 2.52 12.54 16.74
CA PRO A 31 2.67 11.49 17.75
C PRO A 31 1.88 10.22 17.44
N GLU A 32 0.68 10.34 16.85
CA GLU A 32 -0.13 9.19 16.45
C GLU A 32 0.48 8.44 15.26
N ILE A 33 1.11 9.15 14.32
CA ILE A 33 1.88 8.52 13.23
C ILE A 33 3.06 7.74 13.80
N ASN A 34 3.83 8.32 14.72
CA ASN A 34 4.93 7.62 15.39
C ASN A 34 4.46 6.37 16.14
N LYS A 35 3.28 6.43 16.77
CA LYS A 35 2.66 5.27 17.43
C LYS A 35 2.29 4.19 16.42
N MET A 36 1.65 4.55 15.31
CA MET A 36 1.31 3.60 14.24
C MET A 36 2.55 2.92 13.67
N ILE A 37 3.63 3.67 13.41
CA ILE A 37 4.90 3.10 12.91
C ILE A 37 5.45 2.03 13.85
N LYS A 38 5.34 2.23 15.17
CA LYS A 38 5.79 1.25 16.18
C LYS A 38 4.90 0.01 16.28
N GLU A 39 3.64 0.10 15.84
CA GLU A 39 2.70 -1.03 15.85
C GLU A 39 2.84 -1.94 14.62
N ILE A 40 3.46 -1.45 13.55
CA ILE A 40 3.77 -2.22 12.34
C ILE A 40 4.71 -3.38 12.70
N SER A 41 4.40 -4.57 12.20
CA SER A 41 5.18 -5.78 12.43
C SER A 41 5.73 -6.36 11.13
N ALA A 42 7.04 -6.27 10.96
CA ALA A 42 7.73 -6.93 9.86
C ALA A 42 7.48 -8.46 9.84
N LYS A 43 7.34 -9.08 11.03
CA LYS A 43 7.03 -10.51 11.15
C LYS A 43 5.65 -10.86 10.59
N ARG A 44 4.62 -10.02 10.82
CA ARG A 44 3.28 -10.24 10.24
C ARG A 44 3.31 -10.05 8.73
N ILE A 45 3.96 -8.99 8.25
CA ILE A 45 4.12 -8.73 6.81
C ILE A 45 4.81 -9.93 6.12
N GLU A 46 5.90 -10.44 6.67
CA GLU A 46 6.57 -11.63 6.11
C GLU A 46 5.66 -12.86 6.11
N ALA A 47 4.90 -13.09 7.18
CA ALA A 47 3.97 -14.22 7.26
C ALA A 47 2.86 -14.12 6.19
N ASP A 48 2.31 -12.93 5.96
CA ASP A 48 1.31 -12.69 4.92
C ASP A 48 1.88 -12.94 3.53
N ILE A 49 3.10 -12.45 3.25
CA ILE A 49 3.80 -12.70 1.98
C ILE A 49 4.01 -14.19 1.77
N ARG A 50 4.52 -14.91 2.78
CA ARG A 50 4.72 -16.36 2.69
C ARG A 50 3.42 -17.10 2.49
N LYS A 51 2.33 -16.65 3.12
CA LYS A 51 1.01 -17.25 2.94
C LYS A 51 0.50 -17.04 1.52
N LEU A 52 0.63 -15.84 0.96
CA LEU A 52 0.28 -15.57 -0.44
C LEU A 52 1.12 -16.40 -1.41
N VAL A 53 2.42 -16.55 -1.15
CA VAL A 53 3.33 -17.42 -1.92
C VAL A 53 2.89 -18.89 -1.85
N SER A 54 2.38 -19.34 -0.70
CA SER A 54 2.02 -20.75 -0.48
C SER A 54 0.88 -21.26 -1.36
N PHE A 55 0.12 -20.38 -2.01
CA PHE A 55 -0.92 -20.79 -2.97
C PHE A 55 -0.33 -21.32 -4.29
N GLY A 56 1.00 -21.32 -4.45
CA GLY A 56 1.73 -21.82 -5.60
C GLY A 56 1.67 -20.87 -6.80
N THR A 57 0.47 -20.57 -7.26
CA THR A 57 0.19 -19.54 -8.26
C THR A 57 -1.04 -18.75 -7.85
N ARG A 58 -1.08 -17.48 -8.25
CA ARG A 58 -2.27 -16.63 -8.14
C ARG A 58 -2.59 -16.07 -9.52
N ASN A 59 -2.38 -16.86 -10.57
CA ASN A 59 -2.73 -16.46 -11.93
C ASN A 59 -4.24 -16.24 -12.03
N THR A 60 -4.65 -15.18 -12.73
CA THR A 60 -6.05 -14.88 -13.04
C THR A 60 -6.85 -16.12 -13.48
N LEU A 61 -6.25 -16.97 -14.29
CA LEU A 61 -6.86 -18.15 -14.91
C LEU A 61 -6.67 -19.44 -14.09
N SER A 62 -5.99 -19.37 -12.95
CA SER A 62 -5.83 -20.52 -12.05
C SER A 62 -7.14 -20.88 -11.34
N GLU A 63 -7.11 -21.96 -10.56
CA GLU A 63 -8.28 -22.54 -9.92
C GLU A 63 -9.08 -21.51 -9.08
N GLN A 64 -10.41 -21.49 -9.26
CA GLN A 64 -11.32 -20.57 -8.57
C GLN A 64 -11.92 -21.16 -7.27
N ASP A 65 -12.00 -22.50 -7.20
CA ASP A 65 -12.71 -23.22 -6.15
C ASP A 65 -11.80 -24.18 -5.37
N ASN A 66 -10.50 -24.22 -5.68
CA ASN A 66 -9.55 -25.01 -4.90
C ASN A 66 -9.27 -24.29 -3.56
N PRO A 67 -9.36 -24.97 -2.41
CA PRO A 67 -9.22 -24.32 -1.10
C PRO A 67 -7.77 -23.95 -0.74
N THR A 68 -6.79 -24.48 -1.45
CA THR A 68 -5.36 -24.40 -1.06
C THR A 68 -4.43 -23.87 -2.14
N ARG A 69 -4.86 -23.85 -3.40
CA ARG A 69 -4.06 -23.45 -4.55
C ARG A 69 -4.85 -22.51 -5.45
N GLY A 70 -4.15 -21.61 -6.13
CA GLY A 70 -4.74 -20.76 -7.16
C GLY A 70 -5.32 -19.48 -6.58
N ILE A 71 -5.87 -18.68 -7.48
CA ILE A 71 -6.32 -17.34 -7.18
C ILE A 71 -7.60 -17.31 -6.34
N GLY A 72 -8.46 -18.34 -6.46
CA GLY A 72 -9.64 -18.50 -5.62
C GLY A 72 -9.28 -18.64 -4.14
N ALA A 73 -8.33 -19.54 -3.82
CA ALA A 73 -7.82 -19.71 -2.46
C ALA A 73 -7.24 -18.41 -1.89
N ALA A 74 -6.47 -17.66 -2.70
CA ALA A 74 -5.89 -16.39 -2.29
C ALA A 74 -6.96 -15.32 -2.02
N ARG A 75 -7.96 -15.18 -2.90
CA ARG A 75 -9.12 -14.28 -2.73
C ARG A 75 -9.84 -14.57 -1.41
N ASP A 76 -10.15 -15.84 -1.17
CA ASP A 76 -10.96 -16.22 -0.01
C ASP A 76 -10.18 -16.06 1.29
N TRP A 77 -8.88 -16.34 1.28
CA TRP A 77 -7.99 -16.04 2.40
C TRP A 77 -7.88 -14.54 2.69
N LEU A 78 -7.69 -13.69 1.67
CA LEU A 78 -7.64 -12.24 1.86
C LEU A 78 -8.94 -11.68 2.45
N PHE A 79 -10.09 -12.15 1.94
CA PHE A 79 -11.38 -11.77 2.50
C PHE A 79 -11.48 -12.16 3.97
N ALA A 80 -11.10 -13.40 4.32
CA ALA A 80 -11.12 -13.88 5.70
C ALA A 80 -10.18 -13.08 6.62
N GLU A 81 -8.98 -12.71 6.16
CA GLU A 81 -8.07 -11.88 6.95
C GLU A 81 -8.65 -10.49 7.23
N PHE A 82 -9.20 -9.81 6.21
CA PHE A 82 -9.87 -8.52 6.45
C PHE A 82 -11.09 -8.68 7.37
N SER A 83 -11.90 -9.72 7.22
CA SER A 83 -13.03 -9.99 8.11
C SER A 83 -12.59 -10.23 9.54
N LYS A 84 -11.48 -10.95 9.76
CA LYS A 84 -10.89 -11.16 11.09
C LYS A 84 -10.44 -9.83 11.70
N ILE A 85 -9.74 -9.00 10.93
CA ILE A 85 -9.31 -7.66 11.38
C ILE A 85 -10.53 -6.80 11.73
N SER A 86 -11.60 -6.89 10.95
CA SER A 86 -12.86 -6.19 11.24
C SER A 86 -13.46 -6.65 12.57
N ALA A 87 -13.52 -7.97 12.80
CA ALA A 87 -14.03 -8.54 14.05
C ALA A 87 -13.20 -8.06 15.27
N ASP A 88 -11.87 -8.04 15.15
CA ASP A 88 -10.96 -7.59 16.20
C ASP A 88 -11.15 -6.12 16.59
N CYS A 89 -11.69 -5.29 15.70
CA CYS A 89 -12.02 -3.87 15.95
C CYS A 89 -13.52 -3.60 16.18
N GLY A 90 -14.32 -4.64 16.44
CA GLY A 90 -15.77 -4.50 16.67
C GLY A 90 -16.57 -4.22 15.39
N ASN A 91 -16.24 -4.94 14.32
CA ASN A 91 -16.83 -4.82 12.97
C ASN A 91 -16.65 -3.42 12.35
N CYS A 92 -15.48 -2.80 12.56
CA CYS A 92 -15.22 -1.44 12.10
C CYS A 92 -14.92 -1.32 10.59
N LEU A 93 -14.64 -2.44 9.91
CA LEU A 93 -14.38 -2.48 8.47
C LEU A 93 -15.57 -3.09 7.72
N GLN A 94 -16.02 -2.44 6.65
CA GLN A 94 -16.89 -3.06 5.65
C GLN A 94 -16.00 -3.84 4.68
N VAL A 95 -16.12 -5.16 4.69
CA VAL A 95 -15.27 -6.08 3.91
C VAL A 95 -16.10 -6.73 2.81
N GLU A 96 -15.68 -6.59 1.56
CA GLU A 96 -16.47 -7.00 0.41
C GLU A 96 -15.64 -7.69 -0.69
N LYS A 97 -16.37 -8.44 -1.51
CA LYS A 97 -15.90 -8.99 -2.78
C LYS A 97 -16.67 -8.31 -3.91
N GLN A 98 -15.97 -7.64 -4.83
CA GLN A 98 -16.57 -7.17 -6.07
C GLN A 98 -16.23 -8.16 -7.18
N THR A 99 -17.24 -8.90 -7.66
CA THR A 99 -17.08 -9.85 -8.77
C THR A 99 -17.69 -9.28 -10.05
N PHE A 100 -16.98 -9.44 -11.17
CA PHE A 100 -17.44 -9.04 -12.50
C PHE A 100 -16.97 -10.05 -13.55
N LEU A 101 -17.72 -10.20 -14.65
CA LEU A 101 -17.31 -11.04 -15.76
C LEU A 101 -16.34 -10.24 -16.64
N GLN A 102 -15.13 -10.76 -16.85
CA GLN A 102 -14.18 -10.21 -17.81
C GLN A 102 -14.35 -10.90 -19.16
N PRO A 103 -14.70 -10.15 -20.22
CA PRO A 103 -14.71 -10.69 -21.57
C PRO A 103 -13.29 -11.09 -22.02
N LYS A 104 -13.25 -11.89 -23.09
CA LYS A 104 -12.02 -12.26 -23.79
C LYS A 104 -11.15 -11.03 -24.10
N ALA A 105 -9.85 -11.15 -23.83
CA ALA A 105 -8.85 -10.12 -24.06
C ALA A 105 -7.46 -10.76 -24.26
N ASN A 106 -6.42 -9.97 -24.52
CA ASN A 106 -5.08 -10.49 -24.84
C ASN A 106 -4.50 -11.48 -23.80
N ARG A 107 -4.81 -11.28 -22.51
CA ARG A 107 -4.36 -12.15 -21.41
C ARG A 107 -5.45 -13.08 -20.88
N ILE A 108 -6.64 -13.04 -21.48
CA ILE A 108 -7.85 -13.71 -21.03
C ILE A 108 -8.43 -14.42 -22.26
N PRO A 109 -8.03 -15.67 -22.52
CA PRO A 109 -8.40 -16.35 -23.76
C PRO A 109 -9.90 -16.62 -23.86
N GLU A 110 -10.57 -16.80 -22.71
CA GLU A 110 -12.00 -17.03 -22.57
C GLU A 110 -12.57 -16.21 -21.41
N PRO A 111 -13.88 -15.85 -21.43
CA PRO A 111 -14.49 -15.09 -20.36
C PRO A 111 -14.33 -15.77 -19.00
N VAL A 112 -13.99 -14.98 -17.97
CA VAL A 112 -13.76 -15.49 -16.62
C VAL A 112 -14.28 -14.50 -15.58
N ASN A 113 -14.77 -15.03 -14.45
CA ASN A 113 -15.19 -14.21 -13.32
C ASN A 113 -13.99 -13.69 -12.54
N LEU A 114 -14.04 -12.40 -12.28
CA LEU A 114 -12.97 -11.63 -11.71
C LEU A 114 -13.39 -11.04 -10.38
N THR A 115 -12.69 -11.36 -9.30
CA THR A 115 -13.04 -10.82 -7.98
C THR A 115 -11.96 -9.91 -7.42
N ASN A 116 -12.34 -8.70 -7.02
CA ASN A 116 -11.53 -7.85 -6.15
C ASN A 116 -11.94 -8.07 -4.69
N VAL A 117 -11.02 -7.88 -3.76
CA VAL A 117 -11.30 -7.89 -2.32
C VAL A 117 -10.94 -6.52 -1.76
N PHE A 118 -11.81 -5.92 -0.95
CA PHE A 118 -11.50 -4.66 -0.31
C PHE A 118 -12.09 -4.54 1.09
N ALA A 119 -11.46 -3.71 1.91
CA ALA A 119 -11.93 -3.33 3.23
C ALA A 119 -12.02 -1.82 3.33
N ILE A 120 -13.15 -1.31 3.82
CA ILE A 120 -13.44 0.12 3.94
C ILE A 120 -13.49 0.48 5.43
N LEU A 121 -12.59 1.37 5.85
CA LEU A 121 -12.67 2.07 7.13
C LEU A 121 -13.32 3.44 6.87
N LYS A 122 -14.60 3.57 7.23
CA LYS A 122 -15.38 4.80 6.96
C LYS A 122 -14.86 5.97 7.78
N GLY A 123 -14.69 7.13 7.12
CA GLY A 123 -14.30 8.38 7.76
C GLY A 123 -15.39 8.94 8.68
N THR A 124 -14.99 9.72 9.69
CA THR A 124 -15.92 10.24 10.72
C THR A 124 -16.50 11.63 10.41
N SER A 125 -15.77 12.48 9.70
CA SER A 125 -16.14 13.90 9.53
C SER A 125 -16.12 14.36 8.07
N ASP A 126 -15.32 13.72 7.22
CA ASP A 126 -15.15 14.01 5.80
C ASP A 126 -15.13 12.69 5.01
N SER A 127 -16.23 11.93 5.15
CA SER A 127 -16.29 10.54 4.71
C SER A 127 -16.32 10.35 3.18
N ASP A 128 -16.45 11.45 2.44
CA ASP A 128 -16.43 11.49 0.97
C ASP A 128 -15.01 11.69 0.44
N ARG A 129 -14.08 12.21 1.25
CA ARG A 129 -12.66 12.13 0.94
C ARG A 129 -12.16 10.72 1.14
N VAL A 130 -11.70 10.10 0.06
CA VAL A 130 -11.24 8.71 0.04
C VAL A 130 -9.75 8.64 -0.24
N TYR A 131 -9.02 7.94 0.62
CA TYR A 131 -7.67 7.47 0.34
C TYR A 131 -7.71 5.98 0.03
N VAL A 132 -7.15 5.59 -1.11
CA VAL A 132 -7.04 4.19 -1.51
C VAL A 132 -5.59 3.75 -1.35
N VAL A 133 -5.37 2.66 -0.61
CA VAL A 133 -4.11 1.92 -0.62
C VAL A 133 -4.39 0.58 -1.25
N SER A 134 -3.60 0.21 -2.25
CA SER A 134 -3.85 -0.98 -3.05
C SER A 134 -2.59 -1.79 -3.31
N GLY A 135 -2.83 -3.07 -3.60
CA GLY A 135 -1.86 -3.98 -4.19
C GLY A 135 -2.60 -4.98 -5.06
N HIS A 136 -1.90 -5.60 -6.01
CA HIS A 136 -2.51 -6.67 -6.80
C HIS A 136 -2.18 -8.02 -6.21
N TYR A 137 -3.20 -8.85 -5.99
CA TYR A 137 -2.97 -10.15 -5.36
C TYR A 137 -2.75 -11.27 -6.39
N ASP A 138 -2.92 -11.00 -7.69
CA ASP A 138 -2.54 -11.95 -8.74
C ASP A 138 -1.03 -12.02 -8.94
N SER A 139 -0.57 -13.15 -9.45
CA SER A 139 0.80 -13.40 -9.89
C SER A 139 0.79 -14.22 -11.16
N MET A 140 1.84 -14.16 -11.96
CA MET A 140 1.95 -14.97 -13.17
C MET A 140 3.39 -15.37 -13.42
N CYS A 141 3.56 -16.45 -14.18
CA CYS A 141 4.82 -16.77 -14.82
C CYS A 141 5.03 -15.87 -16.06
N THR A 142 6.05 -16.15 -16.86
CA THR A 142 6.31 -15.43 -18.12
C THR A 142 5.10 -15.40 -19.05
N SER A 143 4.38 -16.52 -19.14
CA SER A 143 3.13 -16.59 -19.90
C SER A 143 1.94 -16.21 -19.02
N PRO A 144 1.17 -15.17 -19.38
CA PRO A 144 -0.01 -14.78 -18.61
C PRO A 144 -1.15 -15.79 -18.71
N ILE A 145 -1.17 -16.61 -19.76
CA ILE A 145 -2.20 -17.63 -19.99
C ILE A 145 -1.82 -19.00 -19.43
N ASP A 146 -0.62 -19.14 -18.85
CA ASP A 146 -0.25 -20.34 -18.12
C ASP A 146 -0.82 -20.29 -16.70
N ALA A 147 -2.00 -20.91 -16.55
CA ALA A 147 -2.74 -21.00 -15.30
C ALA A 147 -2.10 -21.95 -14.27
N LYS A 148 -1.19 -22.84 -14.69
CA LYS A 148 -0.71 -23.96 -13.88
C LYS A 148 0.68 -23.72 -13.31
N CYS A 149 1.52 -22.97 -14.03
CA CYS A 149 2.88 -22.65 -13.61
C CYS A 149 2.92 -21.97 -12.24
N ASP A 150 3.83 -22.41 -11.38
CA ASP A 150 4.06 -21.82 -10.07
C ASP A 150 4.61 -20.40 -10.23
N ALA A 151 3.86 -19.44 -9.68
CA ALA A 151 4.18 -18.03 -9.70
C ALA A 151 4.13 -17.49 -8.26
N PRO A 152 5.21 -17.65 -7.46
CA PRO A 152 5.24 -17.23 -6.06
C PRO A 152 4.84 -15.76 -5.86
N GLY A 153 5.30 -14.86 -6.74
CA GLY A 153 4.93 -13.44 -6.73
C GLY A 153 5.13 -12.75 -5.39
N ALA A 154 6.23 -13.06 -4.67
CA ALA A 154 6.48 -12.55 -3.33
C ALA A 154 6.65 -11.02 -3.30
N ASN A 155 7.37 -10.49 -4.29
CA ASN A 155 7.58 -9.06 -4.46
C ASN A 155 6.61 -8.41 -5.47
N ASP A 156 6.05 -9.18 -6.40
CA ASP A 156 5.09 -8.71 -7.43
C ASP A 156 3.83 -9.58 -7.36
N ASP A 157 2.81 -9.22 -6.57
CA ASP A 157 2.76 -8.10 -5.60
C ASP A 157 2.19 -8.56 -4.25
N ALA A 158 2.66 -9.72 -3.76
CA ALA A 158 2.31 -10.16 -2.41
C ALA A 158 2.81 -9.17 -1.33
N SER A 159 3.94 -8.49 -1.56
CA SER A 159 4.47 -7.47 -0.66
C SER A 159 3.56 -6.24 -0.56
N GLY A 160 3.09 -5.67 -1.67
CA GLY A 160 2.10 -4.59 -1.66
C GLY A 160 0.77 -5.04 -1.05
N THR A 161 0.35 -6.27 -1.33
CA THR A 161 -0.84 -6.85 -0.70
C THR A 161 -0.71 -6.99 0.82
N ALA A 162 0.46 -7.41 1.31
CA ALA A 162 0.73 -7.51 2.74
C ALA A 162 0.78 -6.14 3.43
N VAL A 163 1.22 -5.08 2.73
CA VAL A 163 1.14 -3.70 3.25
C VAL A 163 -0.30 -3.31 3.54
N SER A 164 -1.24 -3.57 2.63
CA SER A 164 -2.66 -3.29 2.87
C SER A 164 -3.21 -4.04 4.09
N LEU A 165 -2.89 -5.32 4.25
CA LEU A 165 -3.31 -6.09 5.43
C LEU A 165 -2.75 -5.51 6.73
N GLU A 166 -1.47 -5.13 6.74
CA GLU A 166 -0.85 -4.58 7.94
C GLU A 166 -1.39 -3.18 8.28
N LEU A 167 -1.67 -2.35 7.27
CA LEU A 167 -2.36 -1.09 7.46
C LEU A 167 -3.76 -1.31 8.03
N ALA A 168 -4.52 -2.31 7.57
CA ALA A 168 -5.81 -2.65 8.18
C ALA A 168 -5.66 -2.96 9.68
N ARG A 169 -4.67 -3.77 10.06
CA ARG A 169 -4.43 -4.16 11.47
C ARG A 169 -4.08 -2.97 12.37
N VAL A 170 -3.33 -2.00 11.86
CA VAL A 170 -2.87 -0.84 12.63
C VAL A 170 -3.93 0.27 12.62
N MET A 171 -4.49 0.59 11.46
CA MET A 171 -5.38 1.74 11.29
C MET A 171 -6.80 1.49 11.80
N SER A 172 -7.29 0.24 11.77
CA SER A 172 -8.62 -0.12 12.32
C SER A 172 -8.81 0.21 13.81
N LYS A 173 -7.71 0.38 14.55
CA LYS A 173 -7.71 0.77 15.97
C LYS A 173 -7.96 2.27 16.20
N ARG A 174 -8.17 3.04 15.13
CA ARG A 174 -8.27 4.50 15.13
C ARG A 174 -9.48 4.95 14.33
N LYS A 175 -9.80 6.23 14.46
CA LYS A 175 -10.76 6.94 13.62
C LYS A 175 -10.02 7.99 12.80
N PHE A 176 -10.46 8.19 11.57
CA PHE A 176 -9.91 9.15 10.64
C PHE A 176 -11.03 10.01 10.09
N ASP A 177 -10.73 11.26 9.76
CA ASP A 177 -11.70 12.15 9.13
C ASP A 177 -12.16 11.62 7.76
N ALA A 178 -11.20 11.16 6.96
CA ALA A 178 -11.38 10.59 5.64
C ALA A 178 -11.65 9.08 5.67
N THR A 179 -12.32 8.59 4.63
CA THR A 179 -12.49 7.15 4.38
C THR A 179 -11.19 6.55 3.84
N ILE A 180 -10.81 5.39 4.34
CA ILE A 180 -9.67 4.62 3.84
C ILE A 180 -10.18 3.32 3.23
N VAL A 181 -9.80 3.07 1.99
CA VAL A 181 -10.10 1.83 1.27
C VAL A 181 -8.81 1.06 1.05
N LEU A 182 -8.78 -0.17 1.53
CA LEU A 182 -7.69 -1.11 1.33
C LEU A 182 -8.12 -2.10 0.25
N TRP A 183 -7.63 -1.89 -0.97
CA TRP A 183 -8.14 -2.56 -2.16
C TRP A 183 -7.13 -3.53 -2.75
N GLN A 184 -7.44 -4.82 -2.64
CA GLN A 184 -6.71 -5.90 -3.29
C GLN A 184 -7.38 -6.23 -4.61
N PHE A 185 -6.89 -5.59 -5.66
CA PHE A 185 -7.44 -5.79 -6.98
C PHE A 185 -6.79 -6.99 -7.64
N ARG A 186 -7.54 -7.54 -8.57
CA ARG A 186 -7.02 -8.53 -9.48
C ARG A 186 -6.80 -7.87 -10.84
N ALA A 187 -5.64 -8.14 -11.42
CA ALA A 187 -5.20 -7.84 -12.78
C ALA A 187 -4.33 -6.59 -12.98
N LYS A 188 -3.09 -6.85 -13.44
CA LYS A 188 -2.37 -6.03 -14.45
C LYS A 188 -2.95 -6.29 -15.86
N SER A 189 -4.22 -6.00 -16.08
CA SER A 189 -4.74 -5.78 -17.43
C SER A 189 -4.99 -4.29 -17.54
N LYS A 190 -4.30 -3.61 -18.47
CA LYS A 190 -4.62 -2.23 -18.82
C LYS A 190 -6.12 -2.16 -19.14
N VAL A 191 -6.91 -1.68 -18.19
CA VAL A 191 -8.26 -1.19 -18.43
C VAL A 191 -8.09 0.32 -18.55
N TYR A 192 -7.71 0.74 -19.75
CA TYR A 192 -7.93 2.07 -20.29
C TYR A 192 -8.26 1.88 -21.77
#